data_AF-A0AA43FPP7-F1
#
_entry.id   AF-A0AA43FPP7-F1
#
_cell.length_a   1.000
_cell.length_b   1.000
_cell.length_c   1.000
_cell.angle_alpha   90.00
_cell.angle_beta   90.00
_cell.angle_gamma   90.00
#
_symmetry.space_group_name_H-M   'P 1'
#
loop_
_entity.id
_entity.type
_entity.pdbx_description
1 polymer ?
#
loop_
_entity_poly.entity_id
_entity_poly.type
_entity_poly.pdbx_seq_one_letter_code
_entity_poly.pdbx_strand_id
1 'polypeptide(L)' 'MRQYAGLIIGVIYLLIAMGAFKTGMGGWQGSQADVGFWWTVIGSLLTIAGLGAIFGTWIHAWSDHSH' A
#
# COMPACT_ATOMS: atom_id res chain seq x y z
N MET A 1 -14.86 8.01 -15.83
CA MET A 1 -15.13 7.09 -14.70
C MET A 1 -13.98 6.13 -14.35
N ARG A 2 -13.02 5.83 -15.25
CA ARG A 2 -11.90 4.90 -14.95
C ARG A 2 -10.72 5.53 -14.15
N GLN A 3 -10.66 6.85 -14.05
CA GLN A 3 -9.56 7.59 -13.40
C GLN A 3 -9.50 7.38 -11.88
N TYR A 4 -10.64 7.08 -11.24
CA TYR A 4 -10.71 6.88 -9.78
C TYR A 4 -10.42 5.43 -9.36
N ALA A 5 -10.41 4.47 -10.28
CA ALA A 5 -10.27 3.06 -9.94
C ALA A 5 -8.92 2.76 -9.28
N GLY A 6 -7.82 3.26 -9.85
CA GLY A 6 -6.49 3.06 -9.26
C GLY A 6 -6.29 3.81 -7.95
N LEU A 7 -6.98 4.94 -7.74
CA LEU A 7 -6.96 5.66 -6.48
C LEU A 7 -7.68 4.88 -5.37
N ILE A 8 -8.89 4.35 -5.65
CA ILE A 8 -9.64 3.52 -4.70
C ILE A 8 -8.84 2.25 -4.36
N ILE A 9 -8.29 1.58 -5.37
CA ILE A 9 -7.47 0.38 -5.18
C ILE A 9 -6.23 0.70 -4.35
N GLY A 10 -5.53 1.78 -4.66
CA GLY A 10 -4.36 2.22 -3.91
C GLY A 10 -4.66 2.51 -2.44
N VAL A 11 -5.79 3.16 -2.14
CA VAL A 11 -6.26 3.40 -0.77
C VAL A 11 -6.55 2.09 -0.05
N ILE A 12 -7.19 1.11 -0.70
CA ILE A 12 -7.45 -0.22 -0.11
C ILE A 12 -6.12 -0.90 0.25
N TYR A 13 -5.15 -0.89 -0.66
CA TYR A 13 -3.81 -1.46 -0.40
C TYR A 13 -3.11 -0.78 0.79
N LEU A 14 -3.23 0.54 0.93
CA LEU A 14 -2.67 1.28 2.07
C LEU A 14 -3.38 0.94 3.40
N LEU A 15 -4.69 0.76 3.39
CA LEU A 15 -5.44 0.33 4.58
C LEU A 15 -5.01 -1.07 5.04
N ILE A 16 -4.82 -1.99 4.09
CA ILE A 16 -4.32 -3.34 4.39
C ILE A 16 -2.88 -3.28 4.88
N ALA A 17 -2.03 -2.44 4.28
CA ALA A 17 -0.65 -2.21 4.73
C ALA A 17 -0.60 -1.73 6.18
N MET A 18 -1.47 -0.80 6.56
CA MET A 18 -1.58 -0.31 7.93
C MET A 18 -1.95 -1.44 8.92
N GLY A 19 -2.86 -2.33 8.52
CA GLY A 19 -3.18 -3.54 9.29
C GLY A 19 -1.96 -4.45 9.48
N ALA A 20 -1.20 -4.68 8.40
CA ALA A 20 0.02 -5.46 8.44
C ALA A 20 1.08 -4.85 9.38
N PHE A 21 1.29 -3.53 9.34
CA PHE A 21 2.23 -2.86 10.25
C PHE A 21 1.79 -2.94 11.72
N LYS A 22 0.48 -2.82 12.01
CA LYS A 22 -0.02 -3.02 13.38
C LYS A 22 0.26 -4.42 13.90
N THR A 23 0.01 -5.45 13.07
CA THR A 23 0.29 -6.84 13.44
C THR A 23 1.79 -7.07 13.61
N GLY A 24 2.61 -6.53 12.72
CA GLY A 24 4.07 -6.59 12.84
C GLY A 24 4.56 -5.94 14.14
N MET A 25 4.06 -4.75 14.48
CA MET A 25 4.39 -4.07 15.73
C MET A 25 3.99 -4.88 16.96
N GLY A 26 2.84 -5.56 16.92
CA GLY A 26 2.45 -6.52 17.96
C GLY A 26 3.43 -7.70 18.09
N GLY A 27 3.94 -8.22 16.97
CA GLY A 27 4.97 -9.26 16.96
C GLY A 27 6.30 -8.81 17.59
N TRP A 28 6.76 -7.61 17.22
CA TRP A 28 7.97 -7.01 17.81
C TRP A 28 7.84 -6.77 19.32
N GLN A 29 6.66 -6.34 19.78
CA GLN A 29 6.39 -6.11 21.20
C GLN A 29 6.18 -7.41 21.98
N GLY A 30 5.62 -8.45 21.34
CA GLY A 30 5.31 -9.74 21.94
C GLY A 30 6.46 -10.74 21.97
N SER A 31 7.70 -10.31 21.72
CA SER A 31 8.88 -11.16 21.61
C SER A 31 8.82 -12.22 20.49
N GLN A 32 7.98 -11.98 19.47
CA GLN A 32 7.79 -12.83 18.29
C GLN A 32 8.42 -12.15 17.06
N ALA A 33 9.74 -12.26 16.94
CA ALA A 33 10.52 -11.58 15.93
C ALA A 33 10.14 -11.98 14.49
N ASP A 34 9.83 -13.26 14.24
CA ASP A 34 9.39 -13.75 12.93
C ASP A 34 8.08 -13.09 12.47
N VAL A 35 7.11 -12.99 13.38
CA VAL A 35 5.82 -12.32 13.14
C VAL A 35 6.07 -10.85 12.85
N GLY A 36 6.90 -10.18 13.65
CA GLY A 36 7.30 -8.80 13.41
C GLY A 36 7.93 -8.59 12.04
N PHE A 37 8.91 -9.41 11.68
CA PHE A 37 9.65 -9.34 10.43
C PHE A 37 8.74 -9.53 9.22
N TRP A 38 8.04 -10.66 9.13
CA TRP A 38 7.24 -11.00 7.95
C TRP A 38 6.07 -10.04 7.73
N TRP A 39 5.38 -9.60 8.79
CA TRP A 39 4.30 -8.62 8.66
C TRP A 39 4.81 -7.23 8.26
N THR A 40 6.01 -6.84 8.70
CA THR A 40 6.65 -5.58 8.27
C THR A 40 7.03 -5.65 6.79
N VAL A 41 7.57 -6.79 6.32
CA VAL A 41 7.87 -7.04 4.91
C VAL A 41 6.60 -6.94 4.06
N ILE A 42 5.52 -7.61 4.48
CA ILE A 42 4.22 -7.59 3.79
C ILE A 42 3.66 -6.16 3.74
N GLY A 43 3.66 -5.44 4.86
CA GLY A 43 3.21 -4.05 4.93
C GLY A 43 4.01 -3.13 4.01
N SER A 44 5.32 -3.35 3.88
CA SER A 44 6.19 -2.58 2.98
C SER A 44 5.83 -2.84 1.51
N LEU A 45 5.62 -4.10 1.11
CA LEU A 45 5.22 -4.46 -0.25
C LEU A 45 3.83 -3.91 -0.60
N LEU A 46 2.87 -4.00 0.31
CA LEU A 46 1.52 -3.44 0.13
C LEU A 46 1.56 -1.92 0.00
N THR A 47 2.44 -1.25 0.74
CA THR A 47 2.63 0.20 0.64
C THR A 47 3.18 0.58 -0.74
N ILE A 48 4.19 -0.14 -1.24
CA ILE A 48 4.74 0.08 -2.58
C ILE A 48 3.67 -0.16 -3.64
N ALA A 49 2.87 -1.23 -3.53
CA ALA A 49 1.78 -1.51 -4.45
C ALA A 49 0.71 -0.40 -4.44
N GLY A 50 0.31 0.06 -3.24
CA GLY A 50 -0.66 1.14 -3.07
C GLY A 50 -0.17 2.46 -3.65
N LEU A 51 1.09 2.82 -3.38
CA LEU A 51 1.71 4.01 -3.97
C LEU A 51 1.83 3.88 -5.49
N GLY A 52 2.25 2.73 -6.00
CA GLY A 52 2.34 2.47 -7.44
C GLY A 52 0.98 2.61 -8.14
N ALA A 53 -0.10 2.15 -7.52
CA ALA A 53 -1.45 2.35 -8.03
C ALA A 53 -1.84 3.83 -8.07
N ILE A 54 -1.58 4.59 -6.99
CA ILE A 54 -1.89 6.02 -6.91
C ILE A 54 -1.07 6.83 -7.92
N PHE A 55 0.26 6.68 -7.91
CA PHE A 55 1.16 7.38 -8.85
C PHE A 55 0.91 6.98 -10.30
N GLY A 56 0.61 5.70 -10.56
CA GLY A 56 0.23 5.21 -11.89
C GLY A 56 -1.04 5.88 -12.42
N THR A 57 -2.08 6.03 -11.58
CA THR A 57 -3.27 6.81 -11.96
C THR A 57 -2.97 8.28 -12.18
N TRP A 58 -2.09 8.88 -11.39
CA TRP A 58 -1.74 10.30 -11.53
C TRP A 58 -1.02 10.56 -12.85
N ILE A 59 0.00 9.76 -13.19
CA ILE A 59 0.71 9.83 -14.48
C ILE A 59 -0.25 9.68 -15.66
N HIS A 60 -1.18 8.73 -15.61
CA HIS A 60 -2.14 8.53 -16.69
C HIS A 60 -3.10 9.72 -16.85
N ALA A 61 -3.50 10.36 -15.74
CA ALA A 61 -4.34 11.55 -15.78
C ALA A 61 -3.61 12.77 -16.37
N TRP A 62 -2.30 12.91 -16.14
CA TRP A 62 -1.48 13.96 -16.75
C TRP A 62 -1.23 13.73 -18.25
N SER A 63 -1.03 12.48 -18.68
CA SER A 63 -0.81 12.16 -20.11
C SER A 63 -2.02 12.42 -21.00
N ASP A 64 -3.24 12.41 -20.45
CA ASP A 64 -4.47 12.68 -21.19
C ASP A 64 -4.69 14.18 -21.50
N HIS A 65 -3.98 15.09 -20.82
CA HIS A 65 -4.18 16.54 -20.96
C HIS A 65 -3.24 17.22 -21.98
N SER A 66 -2.38 16.47 -22.68
CA SER A 66 -1.38 17.01 -23.63
C SER A 66 -1.73 16.84 -25.11
N HIS A 67 -3.01 16.69 -25.46
CA HIS A 67 -3.50 16.63 -26.85
C HIS A 67 -4.52 17.72 -27.16
#